data_AF-A0A453I5I2-F1
#
_entry.id   AF-A0A453I5I2-F1
#
_cell.length_a   1.000
_cell.length_b   1.000
_cell.length_c   1.000
_cell.angle_alpha   90.00
_cell.angle_beta   90.00
_cell.angle_gamma   90.00
#
_symmetry.space_group_name_H-M   'P 1'
#
loop_
_entity.id
_entity.type
_entity.pdbx_description
1 polymer ?
#
loop_
_entity_poly.entity_id
_entity_poly.type
_entity_poly.pdbx_seq_one_letter_code
_entity_poly.pdbx_strand_id
1 'polypeptide(L)'
;MRDICVEKIHELGEYGLIWTDGDGFSLKPLEPGRLMTKFYLKFDTMKLIVKASACCSLEDLLHIICRSAEISWIQLRRNEKKTLNDINSDKEGRLRFHVVSENGKKKKRIQTREDKIFVLVNDCLTGDPLMHDLSLNQETNSICSNGCRIAKCMKEYFIYKRSYRSAINSMLLAKCLDQKLWESSLFLLKQLPGIGIVTAKVINFEP
;
A
#
# COMPACT_ATOMS: atom_id res chain seq x y z
N MET A 1 20.59 0.31 -28.31
CA MET A 1 19.16 -0.09 -28.30
C MET A 1 19.00 -1.59 -28.09
N ARG A 2 19.72 -2.46 -28.83
CA ARG A 2 19.76 -3.91 -28.55
C ARG A 2 20.23 -4.23 -27.13
N ASP A 3 21.25 -3.55 -26.63
CA ASP A 3 21.80 -3.82 -25.29
C ASP A 3 20.79 -3.54 -24.17
N ILE A 4 20.02 -2.45 -24.28
CA ILE A 4 18.95 -2.10 -23.32
C ILE A 4 17.85 -3.18 -23.32
N CYS A 5 17.47 -3.70 -24.50
CA CYS A 5 16.47 -4.76 -24.58
C CYS A 5 16.96 -6.05 -23.91
N VAL A 6 18.20 -6.45 -24.18
CA VAL A 6 18.81 -7.65 -23.58
C VAL A 6 18.92 -7.49 -22.06
N GLU A 7 19.37 -6.33 -21.58
CA GLU A 7 19.43 -6.02 -20.14
C GLU A 7 18.06 -6.13 -19.48
N LYS A 8 17.01 -5.55 -20.08
CA LYS A 8 15.65 -5.62 -19.50
C LYS A 8 15.03 -7.01 -19.57
N ILE A 9 15.32 -7.79 -20.60
CA ILE A 9 14.90 -9.20 -20.66
C ILE A 9 15.58 -9.99 -19.53
N HIS A 10 16.88 -9.80 -19.32
CA HIS A 10 17.59 -10.44 -18.22
C HIS A 10 16.97 -10.07 -16.87
N GLU A 11 16.75 -8.78 -16.62
CA GLU A 11 16.15 -8.28 -15.38
C GLU A 11 14.74 -8.86 -15.14
N LEU A 12 13.90 -8.96 -16.18
CA LEU A 12 12.59 -9.60 -16.10
C LEU A 12 12.69 -11.10 -15.78
N GLY A 13 13.70 -11.79 -16.33
CA GLY A 13 14.01 -13.19 -16.06
C GLY A 13 14.45 -13.43 -14.61
N GLU A 14 15.36 -12.59 -14.09
CA GLU A 14 15.87 -12.66 -12.70
C GLU A 14 14.74 -12.59 -11.66
N TYR A 15 13.72 -11.78 -11.93
CA TYR A 15 12.57 -11.64 -11.05
C TYR A 15 11.43 -12.64 -11.34
N GLY A 16 11.63 -13.57 -12.28
CA GLY A 16 10.66 -14.61 -12.60
C GLY A 16 9.38 -14.07 -13.25
N LEU A 17 9.46 -12.96 -13.97
CA LEU A 17 8.33 -12.41 -14.73
C LEU A 17 8.21 -13.05 -16.11
N ILE A 18 9.33 -13.51 -16.66
CA ILE A 18 9.39 -14.22 -17.94
C ILE A 18 10.27 -15.46 -17.82
N TRP A 19 10.08 -16.39 -18.73
CA TRP A 19 10.98 -17.49 -19.00
C TRP A 19 11.65 -17.25 -20.35
N THR A 20 12.94 -17.57 -20.42
CA THR A 20 13.73 -17.58 -21.64
C THR A 20 14.27 -18.98 -21.89
N ASP A 21 14.38 -19.38 -23.16
CA ASP A 21 15.17 -20.57 -23.52
C ASP A 21 16.68 -20.32 -23.29
N GLY A 22 17.48 -21.40 -23.36
CA GLY A 22 18.93 -21.32 -23.13
C GLY A 22 19.66 -20.40 -24.10
N ASP A 23 19.10 -20.20 -25.30
CA ASP A 23 19.66 -19.36 -26.36
C ASP A 23 19.07 -17.93 -26.37
N GLY A 24 18.05 -17.64 -25.55
CA GLY A 24 17.43 -16.32 -25.42
C GLY A 24 16.54 -15.86 -26.59
N PHE A 25 16.20 -16.76 -27.51
CA PHE A 25 15.36 -16.45 -28.69
C PHE A 25 13.86 -16.56 -28.40
N SER A 26 13.47 -17.34 -27.38
CA SER A 26 12.06 -17.54 -27.01
C SER A 26 11.74 -16.88 -25.68
N LEU A 27 10.73 -16.00 -25.67
CA LEU A 27 10.22 -15.37 -24.45
C LEU A 27 8.81 -15.87 -24.14
N LYS A 28 8.58 -16.30 -22.90
CA LYS A 28 7.23 -16.69 -22.42
C LYS A 28 6.89 -15.94 -21.13
N PRO A 29 5.72 -15.28 -21.04
CA PRO A 29 5.33 -14.61 -19.80
C PRO A 29 4.95 -15.63 -18.73
N LEU A 30 5.52 -15.44 -17.54
CA LEU A 30 5.17 -16.17 -16.32
C LEU A 30 4.05 -15.44 -15.58
N GLU A 31 3.43 -16.12 -14.62
CA GLU A 31 2.30 -15.55 -13.87
C GLU A 31 2.62 -14.19 -13.22
N PRO A 32 3.78 -13.97 -12.57
CA PRO A 32 4.13 -12.65 -12.04
C PRO A 32 4.14 -11.54 -13.11
N GLY A 33 4.64 -11.83 -14.32
CA GLY A 33 4.64 -10.88 -15.44
C GLY A 33 3.22 -10.59 -15.97
N ARG A 34 2.36 -11.61 -16.03
CA ARG A 34 0.94 -11.45 -16.40
C ARG A 34 0.21 -10.60 -15.38
N LEU A 35 0.43 -10.82 -14.09
CA LEU A 35 -0.17 -10.05 -13.00
C LEU A 35 0.29 -8.59 -13.02
N MET A 36 1.59 -8.34 -13.18
CA MET A 36 2.13 -6.99 -13.32
C MET A 36 1.42 -6.21 -14.44
N THR A 37 1.24 -6.85 -15.60
CA THR A 37 0.55 -6.26 -16.75
C THR A 37 -0.95 -6.06 -16.47
N LYS A 38 -1.63 -7.08 -15.95
CA LYS A 38 -3.07 -7.06 -15.63
C LYS A 38 -3.44 -5.93 -14.68
N PHE A 39 -2.59 -5.66 -13.70
CA PHE A 39 -2.82 -4.62 -12.69
C PHE A 39 -2.07 -3.32 -12.98
N TYR A 40 -1.46 -3.16 -14.17
CA TYR A 40 -0.73 -1.96 -14.57
C TYR A 40 0.29 -1.50 -13.52
N LEU A 41 1.08 -2.43 -13.01
CA LEU A 41 2.13 -2.13 -12.04
C LEU A 41 3.46 -1.83 -12.73
N LYS A 42 4.20 -0.87 -12.17
CA LYS A 42 5.58 -0.62 -12.55
C LYS A 42 6.45 -1.79 -12.12
N PHE A 43 7.51 -2.05 -12.89
CA PHE A 43 8.39 -3.18 -12.64
C PHE A 43 9.02 -3.12 -11.24
N ASP A 44 9.48 -1.95 -10.79
CA ASP A 44 10.05 -1.80 -9.45
C ASP A 44 9.09 -2.14 -8.31
N THR A 45 7.79 -1.89 -8.48
CA THR A 45 6.77 -2.32 -7.52
C THR A 45 6.61 -3.84 -7.55
N MET A 46 6.60 -4.45 -8.74
CA MET A 46 6.52 -5.90 -8.85
C MET A 46 7.73 -6.59 -8.21
N LYS A 47 8.93 -5.99 -8.30
CA LYS A 47 10.13 -6.49 -7.60
C LYS A 47 9.92 -6.57 -6.08
N LEU A 48 9.25 -5.57 -5.48
CA LEU A 48 8.92 -5.58 -4.05
C LEU A 48 7.96 -6.72 -3.71
N ILE A 49 6.93 -6.93 -4.54
CA ILE A 49 5.95 -8.00 -4.36
C ILE A 49 6.61 -9.38 -4.48
N VAL A 50 7.47 -9.57 -5.49
CA VAL A 50 8.17 -10.85 -5.72
C VAL A 50 9.08 -11.21 -4.54
N LYS A 51 9.75 -10.21 -3.95
CA LYS A 51 10.65 -10.36 -2.80
C LYS A 51 9.93 -10.42 -1.44
N ALA A 52 8.61 -10.25 -1.40
CA ALA A 52 7.85 -10.23 -0.16
C ALA A 52 7.83 -11.60 0.53
N SER A 53 7.74 -11.59 1.87
CA SER A 53 7.62 -12.81 2.67
C SER A 53 6.32 -13.58 2.38
N ALA A 54 6.35 -14.91 2.51
CA ALA A 54 5.14 -15.74 2.39
C ALA A 54 4.11 -15.47 3.51
N CYS A 55 4.53 -14.87 4.63
CA CYS A 55 3.72 -14.64 5.83
C CYS A 55 3.58 -13.14 6.17
N CYS A 56 3.46 -12.27 5.17
CA CYS A 56 3.29 -10.83 5.37
C CYS A 56 2.07 -10.53 6.26
N SER A 57 2.29 -9.70 7.27
CA SER A 57 1.25 -9.02 8.02
C SER A 57 0.61 -7.91 7.20
N LEU A 58 -0.47 -7.31 7.72
CA LEU A 58 -1.13 -6.19 7.05
C LEU A 58 -0.22 -4.96 6.97
N GLU A 59 0.62 -4.74 7.99
CA GLU A 59 1.62 -3.67 8.06
C GLU A 59 2.74 -3.88 7.03
N ASP A 60 3.22 -5.12 6.86
CA ASP A 60 4.24 -5.46 5.85
C ASP A 60 3.76 -5.11 4.43
N LEU A 61 2.50 -5.45 4.12
CA LEU A 61 1.89 -5.17 2.83
C LEU A 61 1.67 -3.66 2.62
N LEU A 62 1.31 -2.93 3.69
CA LEU A 62 1.18 -1.48 3.66
C LEU A 62 2.54 -0.82 3.36
N HIS A 63 3.61 -1.35 3.95
CA HIS A 63 4.97 -0.91 3.69
C HIS A 63 5.43 -1.16 2.25
N ILE A 64 4.98 -2.24 1.59
CA ILE A 64 5.19 -2.46 0.16
C ILE A 64 4.53 -1.34 -0.66
N ILE A 65 3.28 -0.99 -0.33
CA ILE A 65 2.56 0.11 -1.00
C ILE A 65 3.30 1.44 -0.81
N CYS A 66 3.79 1.73 0.40
CA CYS A 66 4.51 2.98 0.69
C CYS A 66 5.79 3.14 -0.15
N ARG A 67 6.45 2.01 -0.49
CA ARG A 67 7.67 1.98 -1.32
C ARG A 67 7.38 1.86 -2.81
N SER A 68 6.12 1.71 -3.20
CA SER A 68 5.74 1.49 -4.60
C SER A 68 6.08 2.67 -5.52
N ALA A 69 6.44 2.36 -6.75
CA ALA A 69 6.86 3.32 -7.76
C ALA A 69 5.68 4.10 -8.37
N GLU A 70 4.43 3.65 -8.18
CA GLU A 70 3.21 4.32 -8.63
C GLU A 70 3.00 5.67 -7.93
N ILE A 71 3.50 5.78 -6.69
CA ILE A 71 3.35 6.96 -5.83
C ILE A 71 4.71 7.60 -5.48
N SER A 72 5.74 7.36 -6.31
CA SER A 72 7.07 7.94 -6.14
C SER A 72 7.12 9.46 -6.27
N TRP A 73 6.11 10.05 -6.91
CA TRP A 73 5.98 11.49 -7.11
C TRP A 73 5.57 12.25 -5.83
N ILE A 74 4.99 11.57 -4.83
CA ILE A 74 4.64 12.18 -3.53
C ILE A 74 5.93 12.59 -2.83
N GLN A 75 6.01 13.82 -2.32
CA GLN A 75 7.21 14.30 -1.63
C GLN A 75 6.86 14.75 -0.21
N LEU A 76 7.78 14.57 0.74
CA LEU A 76 7.64 15.10 2.09
C LEU A 76 8.04 16.58 2.12
N ARG A 77 7.07 17.49 2.31
CA ARG A 77 7.33 18.93 2.36
C ARG A 77 7.53 19.41 3.80
N ARG A 78 8.23 20.53 3.98
CA ARG A 78 8.58 21.06 5.31
C ARG A 78 7.36 21.49 6.14
N ASN A 79 6.40 22.14 5.49
CA ASN A 79 5.17 22.66 6.10
C ASN A 79 4.23 21.55 6.63
N GLU A 80 4.35 20.33 6.11
CA GLU A 80 3.49 19.19 6.48
C GLU A 80 4.05 18.42 7.68
N LYS A 81 5.34 18.56 8.00
CA LYS A 81 6.04 17.73 8.99
C LYS A 81 5.43 17.82 10.38
N LYS A 82 4.98 19.01 10.81
CA LYS A 82 4.38 19.19 12.14
C LYS A 82 3.13 18.33 12.27
N THR A 83 2.18 18.49 11.35
CA THR A 83 0.94 17.71 11.31
C THR A 83 1.21 16.20 11.23
N LEU A 84 2.13 15.78 10.37
CA LEU A 84 2.48 14.34 10.25
C LEU A 84 3.10 13.77 11.54
N ASN A 85 3.91 14.55 12.27
CA ASN A 85 4.45 14.12 13.56
C ASN A 85 3.36 14.02 14.62
N ASP A 86 2.42 14.98 14.64
CA ASP A 86 1.30 14.99 15.60
C ASP A 86 0.37 13.79 15.37
N ILE A 87 0.05 13.50 14.10
CA ILE A 87 -0.71 12.31 13.70
C ILE A 87 0.02 11.02 14.12
N ASN A 88 1.32 10.88 13.81
CA ASN A 88 2.07 9.68 14.17
C ASN A 88 2.25 9.51 15.69
N SER A 89 2.35 10.61 16.44
CA SER A 89 2.40 10.58 17.91
C SER A 89 1.17 9.91 18.47
N ASP A 90 0.00 10.18 17.87
CA ASP A 90 -1.26 9.50 18.11
C ASP A 90 -1.60 9.37 19.61
N LYS A 91 -1.76 10.51 20.27
CA LYS A 91 -2.00 10.57 21.72
C LYS A 91 -3.32 9.89 22.13
N GLU A 92 -4.26 9.80 21.21
CA GLU A 92 -5.61 9.26 21.42
C GLU A 92 -5.73 7.78 20.98
N GLY A 93 -4.65 7.17 20.48
CA GLY A 93 -4.63 5.76 20.09
C GLY A 93 -5.53 5.42 18.89
N ARG A 94 -5.68 6.36 17.95
CA ARG A 94 -6.55 6.22 16.77
C ARG A 94 -5.90 5.45 15.64
N LEU A 95 -4.57 5.54 15.49
CA LEU A 95 -3.86 4.86 14.41
C LEU A 95 -3.60 3.40 14.78
N ARG A 96 -3.78 2.53 13.79
CA ARG A 96 -3.47 1.10 13.94
C ARG A 96 -1.97 0.82 13.96
N PHE A 97 -1.24 1.47 13.05
CA PHE A 97 0.20 1.32 12.94
C PHE A 97 0.88 2.69 13.03
N HIS A 98 2.11 2.69 13.53
CA HIS A 98 2.93 3.90 13.65
C HIS A 98 4.25 3.71 12.93
N VAL A 99 4.82 4.80 12.43
CA VAL A 99 6.19 4.76 11.93
C VAL A 99 7.12 4.46 13.10
N VAL A 100 7.84 3.34 13.01
CA VAL A 100 8.84 2.92 13.99
C VAL A 100 10.26 3.21 13.50
N SER A 101 11.18 3.43 14.43
CA SER A 101 12.61 3.51 14.16
C SER A 101 13.27 2.14 14.27
N GLU A 102 14.54 2.02 13.89
CA GLU A 102 15.28 0.75 13.87
C GLU A 102 15.31 0.02 15.22
N ASN A 103 15.19 0.76 16.33
CA ASN A 103 15.11 0.20 17.68
C ASN A 103 13.68 -0.25 18.08
N GLY A 104 12.74 -0.28 17.14
CA GLY A 104 11.34 -0.65 17.35
C GLY A 104 10.47 0.42 18.02
N LYS A 105 11.02 1.58 18.39
CA LYS A 105 10.25 2.65 19.05
C LYS A 105 9.58 3.55 18.03
N LYS A 106 8.37 4.01 18.37
CA LYS A 106 7.64 5.03 17.61
C LYS A 106 8.53 6.24 17.31
N LYS A 107 8.61 6.60 16.03
CA LYS A 107 9.43 7.68 15.52
C LYS A 107 8.79 9.03 15.86
N LYS A 108 9.55 9.92 16.50
CA LYS A 108 9.08 11.28 16.83
C LYS A 108 9.04 12.23 15.63
N ARG A 109 9.84 11.94 14.59
CA ARG A 109 10.03 12.82 13.44
C ARG A 109 9.88 12.02 12.15
N ILE A 110 8.90 12.38 11.34
CA ILE A 110 8.72 11.90 9.97
C ILE A 110 9.82 12.51 9.08
N GLN A 111 10.58 11.65 8.40
CA GLN A 111 11.79 12.06 7.68
C GLN A 111 11.80 11.63 6.21
N THR A 112 11.13 10.54 5.87
CA THR A 112 11.12 9.99 4.51
C THR A 112 9.77 10.17 3.85
N ARG A 113 9.75 10.00 2.52
CA ARG A 113 8.51 9.97 1.75
C ARG A 113 7.64 8.79 2.18
N GLU A 114 8.25 7.64 2.42
CA GLU A 114 7.59 6.42 2.86
C GLU A 114 6.94 6.61 4.23
N ASP A 115 7.63 7.30 5.17
CA ASP A 115 7.06 7.66 6.47
C ASP A 115 5.78 8.51 6.28
N LYS A 116 5.83 9.53 5.40
CA LYS A 116 4.68 10.38 5.10
C LYS A 116 3.51 9.56 4.56
N ILE A 117 3.75 8.74 3.54
CA ILE A 117 2.71 7.92 2.90
C ILE A 117 2.09 6.98 3.94
N PHE A 118 2.92 6.35 4.78
CA PHE A 118 2.47 5.45 5.83
C PHE A 118 1.57 6.14 6.86
N VAL A 119 1.92 7.35 7.28
CA VAL A 119 1.09 8.15 8.19
C VAL A 119 -0.22 8.57 7.54
N LEU A 120 -0.18 9.07 6.30
CA LEU A 120 -1.38 9.54 5.59
C LEU A 120 -2.39 8.42 5.37
N VAL A 121 -1.93 7.24 4.96
CA VAL A 121 -2.83 6.10 4.74
C VAL A 121 -3.37 5.56 6.06
N ASN A 122 -2.57 5.49 7.13
CA ASN A 122 -3.07 5.07 8.45
C ASN A 122 -4.14 6.04 8.98
N ASP A 123 -3.92 7.36 8.88
CA ASP A 123 -4.91 8.37 9.32
C ASP A 123 -6.18 8.31 8.48
N CYS A 124 -6.07 8.13 7.17
CA CYS A 124 -7.21 7.94 6.28
C CYS A 124 -8.08 6.75 6.68
N LEU A 125 -7.43 5.61 6.95
CA LEU A 125 -8.11 4.35 7.27
C LEU A 125 -8.76 4.34 8.67
N THR A 126 -8.51 5.35 9.51
CA THR A 126 -9.32 5.53 10.74
C THR A 126 -10.80 5.74 10.44
N GLY A 127 -11.12 6.27 9.24
CA GLY A 127 -12.46 6.70 8.85
C GLY A 127 -12.81 8.13 9.25
N ASP A 128 -11.98 8.75 10.10
CA ASP A 128 -12.08 10.12 10.60
C ASP A 128 -10.68 10.77 10.64
N PRO A 129 -10.08 11.03 9.47
CA PRO A 129 -8.71 11.54 9.39
C PRO A 129 -8.60 12.93 10.04
N LEU A 130 -7.50 13.20 10.76
CA LEU A 130 -7.18 14.53 11.29
C LEU A 130 -6.66 15.47 10.19
N MET A 131 -6.13 14.90 9.12
CA MET A 131 -5.60 15.68 8.02
C MET A 131 -6.76 16.19 7.13
N HIS A 132 -6.95 17.51 7.12
CA HIS A 132 -7.96 18.20 6.31
C HIS A 132 -7.37 19.07 5.18
N ASP A 133 -6.05 19.10 5.04
CA ASP A 133 -5.39 19.85 3.96
C ASP A 133 -5.78 19.26 2.58
N LEU A 134 -6.13 20.13 1.63
CA LEU A 134 -6.61 19.70 0.32
C LEU A 134 -5.54 18.96 -0.49
N SER A 135 -4.28 19.41 -0.43
CA SER A 135 -3.18 18.79 -1.18
C SER A 135 -2.85 17.41 -0.64
N LEU A 136 -2.76 17.28 0.69
CA LEU A 136 -2.55 15.99 1.34
C LEU A 136 -3.73 15.03 1.12
N ASN A 137 -4.97 15.52 1.06
CA ASN A 137 -6.14 14.70 0.71
C ASN A 137 -6.07 14.14 -0.72
N GLN A 138 -5.60 14.93 -1.69
CA GLN A 138 -5.38 14.44 -3.07
C GLN A 138 -4.30 13.35 -3.12
N GLU A 139 -3.21 13.53 -2.37
CA GLU A 139 -2.16 12.52 -2.22
C GLU A 139 -2.73 11.24 -1.58
N THR A 140 -3.48 11.35 -0.50
CA THR A 140 -4.16 10.22 0.16
C THR A 140 -5.10 9.47 -0.79
N ASN A 141 -5.91 10.19 -1.57
CA ASN A 141 -6.78 9.56 -2.57
C ASN A 141 -5.99 8.76 -3.61
N SER A 142 -4.85 9.31 -4.04
CA SER A 142 -3.94 8.63 -4.96
C SER A 142 -3.29 7.40 -4.32
N ILE A 143 -2.92 7.48 -3.04
CA ILE A 143 -2.39 6.36 -2.26
C ILE A 143 -3.43 5.25 -2.15
N CYS A 144 -4.68 5.56 -1.78
CA CYS A 144 -5.76 4.57 -1.66
C CYS A 144 -6.08 3.89 -2.99
N SER A 145 -6.19 4.68 -4.08
CA SER A 145 -6.51 4.13 -5.41
C SER A 145 -5.40 3.22 -5.94
N ASN A 146 -4.14 3.69 -5.95
CA ASN A 146 -3.01 2.88 -6.40
C ASN A 146 -2.74 1.71 -5.44
N GLY A 147 -2.81 1.95 -4.13
CA GLY A 147 -2.63 0.94 -3.10
C GLY A 147 -3.66 -0.18 -3.20
N CYS A 148 -4.93 0.13 -3.45
CA CYS A 148 -5.98 -0.88 -3.68
C CYS A 148 -5.64 -1.77 -4.89
N ARG A 149 -5.19 -1.16 -6.00
CA ARG A 149 -4.75 -1.91 -7.19
C ARG A 149 -3.54 -2.79 -6.92
N ILE A 150 -2.53 -2.26 -6.23
CA ILE A 150 -1.33 -3.00 -5.82
C ILE A 150 -1.71 -4.17 -4.89
N ALA A 151 -2.58 -3.94 -3.90
CA ALA A 151 -3.04 -4.97 -2.98
C ALA A 151 -3.85 -6.08 -3.67
N LYS A 152 -4.65 -5.75 -4.68
CA LYS A 152 -5.30 -6.76 -5.54
C LYS A 152 -4.28 -7.60 -6.31
N CYS A 153 -3.21 -6.99 -6.82
CA CYS A 153 -2.11 -7.75 -7.44
C CYS A 153 -1.38 -8.65 -6.43
N MET A 154 -1.09 -8.13 -5.23
CA MET A 154 -0.45 -8.91 -4.15
C MET A 154 -1.29 -10.15 -3.80
N LYS A 155 -2.62 -10.00 -3.67
CA LYS A 155 -3.54 -11.12 -3.44
C LYS A 155 -3.37 -12.21 -4.49
N GLU A 156 -3.47 -11.89 -5.78
CA GLU A 156 -3.35 -12.89 -6.86
C GLU A 156 -1.95 -13.53 -6.91
N TYR A 157 -0.90 -12.73 -6.67
CA TYR A 157 0.47 -13.23 -6.61
C TYR A 157 0.67 -14.22 -5.46
N PHE A 158 0.15 -13.92 -4.27
CA PHE A 158 0.25 -14.81 -3.12
C PHE A 158 -0.62 -16.07 -3.26
N ILE A 159 -1.75 -16.00 -3.97
CA ILE A 159 -2.52 -17.19 -4.37
C ILE A 159 -1.66 -18.08 -5.26
N TYR A 160 -1.03 -17.52 -6.29
CA TYR A 160 -0.12 -18.24 -7.18
C TYR A 160 1.04 -18.90 -6.41
N LYS A 161 1.63 -18.19 -5.44
CA LYS A 161 2.68 -18.71 -4.55
C LYS A 161 2.17 -19.60 -3.41
N ARG A 162 0.86 -19.93 -3.36
CA ARG A 162 0.22 -20.72 -2.29
C ARG A 162 0.46 -20.17 -0.87
N SER A 163 0.67 -18.86 -0.77
CA SER A 163 0.93 -18.12 0.48
C SER A 163 -0.36 -17.50 1.00
N TYR A 164 -1.29 -18.34 1.46
CA TYR A 164 -2.68 -17.94 1.70
C TYR A 164 -2.85 -16.88 2.81
N ARG A 165 -2.00 -16.89 3.84
CA ARG A 165 -2.02 -15.85 4.89
C ARG A 165 -1.79 -14.46 4.29
N SER A 166 -0.76 -14.32 3.46
CA SER A 166 -0.46 -13.07 2.76
C SER A 166 -1.54 -12.72 1.72
N ALA A 167 -2.15 -13.71 1.07
CA ALA A 167 -3.26 -13.49 0.15
C ALA A 167 -4.50 -12.91 0.87
N ILE A 168 -4.86 -13.46 2.03
CA ILE A 168 -5.97 -12.97 2.86
C ILE A 168 -5.68 -11.55 3.35
N ASN A 169 -4.48 -11.30 3.89
CA ASN A 169 -4.09 -9.96 4.34
C ASN A 169 -4.08 -8.94 3.18
N SER A 170 -3.65 -9.35 1.98
CA SER A 170 -3.69 -8.50 0.78
C SER A 170 -5.11 -8.19 0.35
N MET A 171 -6.01 -9.16 0.39
CA MET A 171 -7.43 -8.96 0.10
C MET A 171 -8.08 -8.01 1.12
N LEU A 172 -7.77 -8.19 2.40
CA LEU A 172 -8.26 -7.33 3.48
C LEU A 172 -7.77 -5.89 3.31
N LEU A 173 -6.47 -5.72 3.04
CA LEU A 173 -5.88 -4.41 2.79
C LEU A 173 -6.49 -3.74 1.55
N ALA A 174 -6.73 -4.49 0.47
CA ALA A 174 -7.39 -3.96 -0.71
C ALA A 174 -8.79 -3.41 -0.39
N LYS A 175 -9.58 -4.14 0.41
CA LYS A 175 -10.90 -3.67 0.89
C LYS A 175 -10.77 -2.43 1.75
N CYS A 176 -9.80 -2.40 2.67
CA CYS A 176 -9.60 -1.24 3.54
C CYS A 176 -9.29 0.03 2.74
N LEU A 177 -8.41 -0.08 1.73
CA LEU A 177 -8.02 1.05 0.88
C LEU A 177 -9.15 1.52 -0.04
N ASP A 178 -9.96 0.61 -0.54
CA ASP A 178 -11.13 0.90 -1.37
C ASP A 178 -12.19 1.67 -0.57
N GLN A 179 -12.48 1.19 0.64
CA GLN A 179 -13.48 1.77 1.54
C GLN A 179 -12.93 2.93 2.39
N LYS A 180 -11.62 3.19 2.33
CA LYS A 180 -10.90 4.16 3.16
C LYS A 180 -11.19 3.97 4.65
N LEU A 181 -11.14 2.72 5.09
CA LEU A 181 -11.53 2.32 6.43
C LEU A 181 -10.84 1.02 6.84
N TRP A 182 -10.32 0.94 8.06
CA TRP A 182 -9.88 -0.31 8.65
C TRP A 182 -11.05 -1.27 8.84
N GLU A 183 -10.80 -2.57 8.69
CA GLU A 183 -11.77 -3.62 8.94
C GLU A 183 -12.27 -3.66 10.40
N SER A 184 -11.46 -3.15 11.31
CA SER A 184 -11.76 -3.04 12.75
C SER A 184 -12.27 -1.66 13.15
N SER A 185 -12.54 -0.76 12.19
CA SER A 185 -13.04 0.58 12.51
C SER A 185 -14.45 0.50 13.09
N LEU A 186 -14.80 1.43 13.98
CA LEU A 186 -16.17 1.58 14.44
C LEU A 186 -17.06 2.10 13.30
N PHE A 187 -16.52 2.84 12.33
CA PHE A 187 -17.32 3.50 11.29
C PHE A 187 -17.68 2.61 10.08
N LEU A 188 -17.86 1.29 10.27
CA LEU A 188 -18.17 0.35 9.17
C LEU A 188 -19.39 0.76 8.35
N LEU A 189 -20.38 1.39 8.99
CA LEU A 189 -21.60 1.85 8.32
C LEU A 189 -21.34 2.94 7.27
N LYS A 190 -20.19 3.64 7.27
CA LYS A 190 -19.80 4.57 6.19
C LYS A 190 -19.69 3.89 4.82
N GLN A 191 -19.62 2.56 4.77
CA GLN A 191 -19.61 1.81 3.52
C GLN A 191 -20.98 1.86 2.80
N LEU A 192 -22.06 2.18 3.53
CA LEU A 192 -23.40 2.29 2.95
C LEU A 192 -23.60 3.66 2.28
N PRO A 193 -24.13 3.71 1.06
CA PRO A 193 -24.46 4.97 0.40
C PRO A 193 -25.37 5.85 1.27
N GLY A 194 -24.98 7.12 1.44
CA GLY A 194 -25.73 8.09 2.23
C GLY A 194 -25.33 8.20 3.71
N ILE A 195 -24.49 7.31 4.23
CA ILE A 195 -23.99 7.41 5.62
C ILE A 195 -22.65 8.13 5.66
N GLY A 196 -22.69 9.39 6.11
CA GLY A 196 -21.49 10.20 6.38
C GLY A 196 -20.88 9.92 7.76
N ILE A 197 -19.73 10.54 8.05
CA ILE A 197 -19.05 10.39 9.35
C ILE A 197 -19.91 10.86 10.53
N VAL A 198 -20.70 11.91 10.35
CA VAL A 198 -21.58 12.46 11.39
C VAL A 198 -22.62 11.42 11.80
N THR A 199 -23.31 10.83 10.82
CA THR A 199 -24.31 9.79 11.03
C THR A 199 -23.68 8.52 11.62
N ALA A 200 -22.52 8.10 11.09
CA ALA A 200 -21.82 6.92 11.60
C ALA A 200 -21.37 7.09 13.06
N LYS A 201 -20.96 8.31 13.48
CA LYS A 201 -20.67 8.60 14.89
C LYS A 201 -21.92 8.38 15.74
N VAL A 202 -23.04 9.02 15.42
CA VAL A 202 -24.29 8.89 16.21
C VAL A 202 -24.69 7.43 16.41
N ILE A 203 -24.68 6.62 15.35
CA ILE A 203 -25.10 5.21 15.41
C ILE A 203 -24.16 4.38 16.30
N ASN A 204 -22.86 4.67 16.31
CA ASN A 204 -21.90 3.95 17.15
C ASN A 204 -21.88 4.41 18.61
N PHE A 205 -22.55 5.52 18.93
CA PHE A 205 -22.66 6.07 20.28
C PHE A 205 -23.97 5.68 20.97
N GLU A 206 -24.83 4.86 20.35
CA GLU A 206 -25.98 4.25 21.02
C GLU A 206 -25.56 2.95 21.73
N PRO A 207 -25.62 2.87 23.07
CA PRO A 207 -25.37 1.65 23.85
C PRO A 207 -26.50 0.61 23.73
#